data_AF-A0A8H5F7X4-F1
#
_entry.id   AF-A0A8H5F7X4-F1
#
_cell.length_a   1.000
_cell.length_b   1.000
_cell.length_c   1.000
_cell.angle_alpha   90.00
_cell.angle_beta   90.00
_cell.angle_gamma   90.00
#
_symmetry.space_group_name_H-M   'P 1'
#
loop_
_entity.id
_entity.type
_entity.pdbx_description
1 polymer ?
#
loop_
_entity_poly.entity_id
_entity_poly.type
_entity_poly.pdbx_seq_one_letter_code
_entity_poly.pdbx_strand_id
1 'polypeptide(L)'
;MQGPPNYVNPPRRDVVGVSGSTVIIRFRADNPGPWFLHCHIDWHLEAGLAVVFAEAPSAQRSGPQSQIIKQEWLDLCPIYKALPADQQ
;
A
#
# COMPACT_ATOMS: atom_id res chain seq x y z
N MET A 1 -8.05 -21.38 11.10
CA MET A 1 -9.36 -20.68 11.07
C MET A 1 -10.31 -21.48 10.20
N GLN A 2 -11.16 -22.31 10.78
CA GLN A 2 -12.15 -23.14 10.07
C GLN A 2 -13.53 -22.72 10.55
N GLY A 3 -14.29 -22.05 9.68
CA GLY A 3 -15.62 -21.52 9.97
C GLY A 3 -16.08 -20.58 8.84
N PRO A 4 -17.40 -20.32 8.73
CA PRO A 4 -17.92 -19.40 7.73
C PRO A 4 -17.37 -17.98 7.95
N PRO A 5 -17.25 -17.14 6.90
CA PRO A 5 -16.80 -15.77 7.05
C PRO A 5 -17.68 -14.96 8.02
N ASN A 6 -17.07 -14.16 8.90
CA ASN A 6 -17.76 -13.22 9.79
C ASN A 6 -18.01 -11.89 9.06
N TYR A 7 -19.27 -11.62 8.70
CA TYR A 7 -19.67 -10.38 8.03
C TYR A 7 -20.36 -9.35 8.94
N VAL A 8 -20.65 -9.70 10.21
CA VAL A 8 -21.39 -8.82 11.13
C VAL A 8 -20.43 -7.92 11.90
N ASN A 9 -19.36 -8.50 12.46
CA ASN A 9 -18.38 -7.76 13.23
C ASN A 9 -17.00 -8.45 13.18
N PRO A 10 -16.34 -8.49 12.01
CA PRO A 10 -14.99 -9.02 11.89
C PRO A 10 -13.96 -8.06 12.53
N PRO A 11 -12.79 -8.58 12.98
CA PRO A 11 -11.67 -7.73 13.37
C PRO A 11 -11.26 -6.77 12.24
N ARG A 12 -10.89 -5.55 12.61
CA ARG A 12 -10.33 -4.54 11.70
C ARG A 12 -8.87 -4.29 12.09
N ARG A 13 -7.97 -4.37 11.12
CA ARG A 13 -6.52 -4.19 11.29
C ARG A 13 -5.85 -3.93 9.94
N ASP A 14 -4.57 -3.57 9.97
CA ASP A 14 -3.71 -3.32 8.80
C ASP A 14 -2.78 -4.50 8.44
N VAL A 15 -2.35 -5.28 9.44
CA VAL A 15 -1.50 -6.47 9.25
C VAL A 15 -2.21 -7.74 9.72
N VAL A 16 -2.24 -8.79 8.90
CA VAL A 16 -2.83 -10.10 9.22
C VAL A 16 -1.85 -11.23 8.89
N GLY A 17 -1.68 -12.17 9.81
CA GLY A 17 -0.87 -13.37 9.57
C GLY A 17 -1.57 -14.32 8.61
N VAL A 18 -0.88 -14.71 7.55
CA VAL A 18 -1.35 -15.72 6.58
C VAL A 18 -0.54 -16.99 6.82
N SER A 19 -1.05 -17.89 7.67
CA SER A 19 -0.40 -19.17 7.96
C SER A 19 -1.38 -20.34 7.84
N GLY A 20 -1.02 -21.32 7.01
CA GLY A 20 -1.70 -22.62 6.89
C GLY A 20 -3.22 -22.58 6.59
N SER A 21 -3.76 -21.42 6.20
CA SER A 21 -5.19 -21.21 6.01
C SER A 21 -5.48 -20.01 5.11
N THR A 22 -6.68 -19.97 4.55
CA THR A 22 -7.15 -18.86 3.71
C THR A 22 -7.56 -17.68 4.60
N VAL A 23 -7.01 -16.51 4.29
CA VAL A 23 -7.41 -15.23 4.88
C VAL A 23 -8.18 -14.43 3.84
N ILE A 24 -9.32 -13.84 4.22
CA ILE A 24 -10.15 -12.99 3.37
C ILE A 24 -10.24 -11.63 4.04
N ILE A 25 -9.84 -10.58 3.32
CA ILE A 25 -9.98 -9.19 3.75
C ILE A 25 -11.04 -8.46 2.92
N ARG A 26 -11.65 -7.43 3.49
CA ARG A 26 -12.53 -6.49 2.80
C ARG A 26 -12.17 -5.08 3.23
N PHE A 27 -12.15 -4.18 2.26
CA PHE A 27 -11.97 -2.75 2.48
C PHE A 27 -12.89 -1.99 1.52
N ARG A 28 -13.17 -0.73 1.85
CA ARG A 28 -13.81 0.20 0.94
C ARG A 28 -12.69 0.96 0.23
N ALA A 29 -12.77 1.04 -1.09
CA ALA A 29 -11.90 1.89 -1.89
C ALA A 29 -12.45 3.33 -1.87
N ASP A 30 -12.20 4.04 -0.76
CA ASP A 30 -12.62 5.44 -0.53
C ASP A 30 -11.44 6.41 -0.34
N ASN A 31 -10.22 5.98 -0.67
CA ASN A 31 -8.98 6.72 -0.50
C ASN A 31 -8.11 6.69 -1.77
N PRO A 32 -8.31 7.61 -2.73
CA PRO A 32 -7.57 7.63 -3.99
C PRO A 32 -6.05 7.72 -3.82
N GLY A 33 -5.32 6.76 -4.38
CA GLY A 33 -3.87 6.67 -4.18
C GLY A 33 -3.25 5.35 -4.66
N PRO A 34 -1.91 5.30 -4.82
CA PRO A 34 -1.18 4.05 -4.91
C PRO A 34 -0.96 3.47 -3.50
N TRP A 35 -1.54 2.30 -3.21
CA TRP A 35 -1.43 1.63 -1.90
C TRP A 35 -0.66 0.32 -2.01
N PHE A 36 0.33 0.16 -1.13
CA PHE A 36 1.17 -1.03 -1.10
C PHE A 36 0.49 -2.16 -0.32
N LEU A 37 0.38 -3.34 -0.94
CA LEU A 37 0.06 -4.58 -0.25
C LEU A 37 1.24 -5.55 -0.43
N HIS A 38 1.89 -5.94 0.66
CA HIS A 38 3.06 -6.81 0.59
C HIS A 38 3.16 -7.72 1.81
N CYS A 39 4.04 -8.71 1.72
CA CYS A 39 4.46 -9.46 2.90
C CYS A 39 5.33 -8.56 3.78
N HIS A 40 4.97 -8.43 5.06
CA HIS A 40 5.70 -7.59 6.01
C HIS A 40 6.95 -8.28 6.60
N ILE A 41 7.41 -9.37 5.98
CA ILE A 41 8.72 -9.93 6.23
C ILE A 41 9.68 -9.25 5.25
N ASP A 42 10.55 -8.37 5.75
CA ASP A 42 11.33 -7.44 4.92
C ASP A 42 12.11 -8.14 3.80
N TRP A 43 12.75 -9.28 4.09
CA TRP A 43 13.48 -10.03 3.06
C TRP A 43 12.56 -10.69 2.02
N HIS A 44 11.28 -10.94 2.31
CA HIS A 44 10.31 -11.35 1.28
C HIS A 44 9.83 -10.16 0.45
N LEU A 45 9.67 -8.98 1.06
CA LEU A 45 9.36 -7.74 0.34
C LEU A 45 10.48 -7.41 -0.66
N GLU A 46 11.73 -7.46 -0.21
CA GLU A 46 12.92 -7.23 -1.06
C GLU A 46 13.00 -8.27 -2.19
N ALA A 47 12.64 -9.52 -1.91
CA ALA A 47 12.54 -10.57 -2.93
C ALA A 47 11.32 -10.41 -3.87
N GLY A 48 10.48 -9.38 -3.69
CA GLY A 48 9.40 -9.00 -4.60
C GLY A 48 8.00 -9.49 -4.22
N LEU A 49 7.76 -9.97 -3.00
CA LEU A 49 6.43 -10.45 -2.56
C LEU A 49 5.47 -9.28 -2.24
N ALA A 50 5.09 -8.57 -3.29
CA ALA A 50 4.48 -7.25 -3.19
C ALA A 50 3.58 -6.94 -4.41
N VAL A 51 2.50 -6.18 -4.21
CA VAL A 51 1.64 -5.62 -5.26
C VAL A 51 1.20 -4.19 -4.89
N VAL A 52 0.76 -3.42 -5.88
CA VAL A 52 0.24 -2.06 -5.69
C VAL A 52 -1.21 -1.97 -6.17
N PHE A 53 -2.09 -1.43 -5.33
CA PHE A 53 -3.41 -0.98 -5.76
C PHE A 53 -3.33 0.45 -6.28
N ALA A 54 -3.65 0.67 -7.54
CA ALA A 54 -3.87 2.00 -8.10
C ALA A 54 -5.34 2.40 -7.92
N GLU A 55 -5.68 2.89 -6.73
CA GLU A 55 -7.05 3.21 -6.35
C GLU A 55 -7.48 4.57 -6.92
N ALA A 56 -8.60 4.58 -7.64
CA ALA A 56 -9.20 5.76 -8.26
C ALA A 56 -8.18 6.78 -8.86
N PRO A 57 -7.35 6.39 -9.85
CA PRO A 57 -6.25 7.23 -10.34
C PRO A 57 -6.67 8.59 -10.89
N SER A 58 -7.89 8.71 -11.42
CA SER A 58 -8.44 9.99 -11.86
C SER A 58 -8.69 10.93 -10.68
N ALA A 59 -9.31 10.44 -9.60
CA ALA A 59 -9.60 11.22 -8.39
C ALA A 59 -8.34 11.59 -7.61
N GLN A 60 -7.28 10.77 -7.71
CA GLN A 60 -5.98 11.08 -7.13
C GLN A 60 -5.31 12.27 -7.84
N ARG A 61 -5.49 12.40 -9.16
CA ARG A 61 -4.87 13.46 -9.97
C ARG A 61 -5.65 14.77 -9.97
N SER A 62 -6.98 14.71 -9.86
CA SER A 62 -7.82 15.89 -9.92
C SER A 62 -9.10 15.75 -9.11
N GLY A 63 -9.69 16.89 -8.74
CA GLY A 63 -10.91 16.95 -7.95
C GLY A 63 -10.67 17.01 -6.43
N PRO A 64 -11.73 16.86 -5.63
CA PRO A 64 -11.68 17.13 -4.18
C PRO A 64 -10.77 16.21 -3.37
N GLN A 65 -10.48 15.01 -3.88
CA GLN A 65 -9.62 14.01 -3.24
C GLN A 65 -8.21 13.97 -3.85
N SER A 66 -7.87 14.94 -4.70
CA SER A 66 -6.54 15.01 -5.30
C SER A 66 -5.47 15.26 -4.24
N GLN A 67 -4.34 14.59 -4.40
CA GLN A 67 -3.22 14.74 -3.48
C GLN A 67 -2.49 16.05 -3.78
N ILE A 68 -2.31 16.89 -2.76
CA ILE A 68 -1.50 18.11 -2.88
C ILE A 68 -0.03 17.70 -2.76
N ILE A 69 0.65 17.63 -3.90
CA ILE A 69 2.07 17.34 -3.94
C ILE A 69 2.83 18.65 -3.72
N LYS A 70 3.47 18.77 -2.56
CA LYS A 70 4.30 19.94 -2.24
C LYS A 70 5.62 19.89 -3.00
N GLN A 71 6.26 21.05 -3.15
CA GLN A 71 7.54 21.15 -3.86
C GLN A 71 8.62 20.27 -3.22
N GLU A 72 8.65 20.18 -1.89
CA GLU A 72 9.63 19.36 -1.18
C GLU A 72 9.54 17.88 -1.55
N TRP A 73 8.35 17.38 -1.90
CA TRP A 73 8.19 16.01 -2.40
C TRP A 73 8.70 15.87 -3.84
N LEU A 74 8.43 16.87 -4.69
CA LEU A 74 8.90 16.87 -6.09
C LEU A 74 10.43 16.92 -6.16
N ASP A 75 11.07 17.53 -5.18
CA ASP A 75 12.52 17.66 -5.09
C ASP A 75 13.21 16.36 -4.66
N LEU A 76 12.52 15.40 -4.03
CA LEU A 76 13.11 14.13 -3.58
C LEU A 76 13.73 13.33 -4.72
N CYS A 77 13.02 13.19 -5.84
CA CYS A 77 13.48 12.44 -7.01
C CYS A 77 14.79 13.00 -7.61
N PRO A 78 14.91 14.29 -7.95
CA PRO A 78 16.16 14.83 -8.46
C PRO A 78 17.29 14.79 -7.43
N ILE A 79 17.00 15.04 -6.14
CA ILE A 79 18.01 14.94 -5.07
C ILE A 79 18.58 13.52 -4.98
N TYR A 80 17.72 12.51 -4.87
CA TYR A 80 18.15 11.11 -4.75
C TYR A 80 18.95 10.65 -5.96
N LYS A 81 18.52 11.02 -7.18
CA LYS A 81 19.22 10.66 -8.42
C LYS A 81 20.59 11.32 -8.58
N ALA A 82 20.85 12.43 -7.87
CA ALA A 82 22.14 13.11 -7.90
C ALA A 82 23.14 12.54 -6.87
N LEU A 83 22.71 11.63 -5.98
CA LEU A 83 23.58 11.02 -4.98
C LEU A 83 24.59 10.05 -5.63
N PRO A 84 25.87 10.09 -5.21
CA PRO A 84 26.83 9.02 -5.45
C PRO A 84 26.28 7.65 -5.03
N ALA A 85 26.72 6.57 -5.69
CA ALA A 85 26.20 5.22 -5.43
C ALA A 85 26.49 4.71 -4.01
N ASP A 86 27.54 5.20 -3.36
CA ASP A 86 27.89 4.91 -1.97
C ASP A 86 27.04 5.69 -0.95
N GLN A 87 26.18 6.61 -1.42
CA GLN A 87 25.29 7.44 -0.62
C GLN A 87 23.80 7.16 -0.88
N GLN A 88 23.48 6.12 -1.66
CA GLN A 88 22.13 5.59 -1.81
C GLN A 88 21.88 4.49 -0.77
#